data_AF-A0A2D6IJP0-F1
#
_entry.id   AF-A0A2D6IJP0-F1
#
_cell.length_a   1.000
_cell.length_b   1.000
_cell.length_c   1.000
_cell.angle_alpha   90.00
_cell.angle_beta   90.00
_cell.angle_gamma   90.00
#
_symmetry.space_group_name_H-M   'P 1'
#
loop_
_entity.id
_entity.type
_entity.pdbx_description
1 polymer ?
#
loop_
_entity_poly.entity_id
_entity_poly.type
_entity_poly.pdbx_seq_one_letter_code
_entity_poly.pdbx_strand_id
1 'polypeptide(L)'
;MIPLYSVSKMRSGKQSKKEYGNERTNTPRNYHIYAIYVAPGCGKCITKEAETQKISYNRPMKAWKIIFWIVIAIVLIFGVVTSITTNLFEAQADPGTNIHSDPAERVAWSDISGYWDFYISNTVTVFGSKIEGYAESAIGDISLDCATTRNGNICTSSNYGICNGPGPHNIDGTCTNGNASGILSGYAWNDAIGWVSFNCNQTNHGGPDVCISNPYGVTINGVSGDFEGFAWNDIEGWIGFHGSSTKVATTWRATSSIAYLESSIFDTGEEGGVVLNSIIWQGTQPSGTSVDFQIAVSNSPTGPWTFIGPGGSEFTYYGASCPAAATSFPGAGADTPICIDKLQSASSRYLRYKVRLISNLSRTESPEINDIVLNWSR
;
A
#
# COMPACT_ATOMS: atom_id res chain seq x y z
N MET A 1 -11.31 -47.33 9.87
CA MET A 1 -11.60 -48.06 8.61
C MET A 1 -13.10 -48.04 8.36
N ILE A 2 -13.51 -47.22 7.39
CA ILE A 2 -14.80 -47.15 6.68
C ILE A 2 -14.85 -48.39 5.75
N PRO A 3 -15.99 -49.03 5.36
CA PRO A 3 -17.13 -48.43 4.63
C PRO A 3 -18.52 -49.07 4.89
N LEU A 4 -19.67 -48.71 4.31
CA LEU A 4 -20.18 -47.76 3.30
C LEU A 4 -21.71 -47.74 3.55
N TYR A 5 -22.38 -46.58 3.55
CA TYR A 5 -23.86 -46.49 3.55
C TYR A 5 -24.38 -46.14 2.15
N SER A 6 -25.38 -46.88 1.68
CA SER A 6 -26.04 -46.72 0.38
C SER A 6 -27.46 -46.17 0.52
N VAL A 7 -27.88 -45.42 -0.49
CA VAL A 7 -29.08 -44.59 -0.63
C VAL A 7 -30.26 -45.40 -1.20
N SER A 8 -31.48 -45.20 -0.68
CA SER A 8 -32.70 -45.48 -1.48
C SER A 8 -33.89 -44.56 -1.14
N LYS A 9 -34.16 -43.65 -2.09
CA LYS A 9 -35.46 -43.34 -2.74
C LYS A 9 -36.73 -43.21 -1.88
N MET A 10 -37.12 -41.96 -1.61
CA MET A 10 -38.49 -41.59 -1.21
C MET A 10 -39.41 -41.33 -2.43
N ARG A 11 -40.67 -41.77 -2.29
CA ARG A 11 -41.74 -41.70 -3.29
C ARG A 11 -42.44 -40.34 -3.29
N SER A 12 -42.83 -39.94 -4.51
CA SER A 12 -43.66 -38.80 -4.89
C SER A 12 -45.14 -38.96 -4.47
N GLY A 13 -45.73 -37.86 -3.98
CA GLY A 13 -47.16 -37.71 -3.72
C GLY A 13 -47.61 -36.29 -4.08
N LYS A 14 -48.42 -36.21 -5.15
CA LYS A 14 -48.99 -34.99 -5.75
C LYS A 14 -49.84 -34.18 -4.77
N GLN A 15 -49.70 -32.85 -4.77
CA GLN A 15 -50.73 -31.91 -4.28
C GLN A 15 -51.24 -31.03 -5.41
N SER A 16 -52.57 -30.94 -5.50
CA SER A 16 -53.34 -30.25 -6.52
C SER A 16 -53.47 -28.74 -6.27
N LYS A 17 -53.31 -27.95 -7.32
CA LYS A 17 -53.73 -26.54 -7.43
C LYS A 17 -55.24 -26.37 -7.15
N LYS A 18 -55.58 -25.35 -6.35
CA LYS A 18 -56.81 -24.56 -6.50
C LYS A 18 -56.47 -23.09 -6.32
N GLU A 19 -56.63 -22.34 -7.40
CA GLU A 19 -56.66 -20.87 -7.40
C GLU A 19 -57.93 -20.38 -6.71
N TYR A 20 -57.79 -19.33 -5.90
CA TYR A 20 -58.84 -18.36 -5.62
C TYR A 20 -58.15 -17.03 -5.34
N GLY A 21 -58.32 -16.06 -6.25
CA GLY A 21 -58.01 -14.67 -5.98
C GLY A 21 -59.09 -14.07 -5.08
N ASN A 22 -58.73 -13.09 -4.25
CA ASN A 22 -59.44 -11.83 -4.25
C ASN A 22 -58.71 -10.72 -3.46
N GLU A 23 -58.91 -9.52 -3.95
CA GLU A 23 -58.51 -8.21 -3.46
C GLU A 23 -58.74 -8.02 -1.95
N ARG A 24 -57.82 -7.29 -1.28
CA ARG A 24 -58.14 -6.57 -0.03
C ARG A 24 -57.62 -5.13 -0.09
N THR A 25 -58.60 -4.26 -0.20
CA THR A 25 -58.57 -2.82 0.02
C THR A 25 -58.15 -2.46 1.45
N ASN A 26 -57.29 -1.46 1.57
CA ASN A 26 -56.90 -0.82 2.83
C ASN A 26 -58.09 -0.03 3.42
N THR A 27 -58.59 -0.46 4.58
CA THR A 27 -59.40 0.36 5.48
C THR A 27 -58.70 0.45 6.86
N PRO A 28 -58.53 1.64 7.42
CA PRO A 28 -57.88 1.81 8.72
C PRO A 28 -58.81 1.35 9.86
N ARG A 29 -58.27 0.57 10.81
CA ARG A 29 -58.96 0.17 12.04
C ARG A 29 -58.89 1.30 13.07
N ASN A 30 -60.05 1.74 13.54
CA ASN A 30 -60.16 2.55 14.75
C ASN A 30 -60.02 1.66 15.98
N TYR A 31 -59.12 2.01 16.90
CA TYR A 31 -59.04 1.39 18.22
C TYR A 31 -59.78 2.27 19.22
N HIS A 32 -60.79 1.73 19.88
CA HIS A 32 -61.40 2.34 21.06
C HIS A 32 -60.73 1.73 22.30
N ILE A 33 -59.98 2.54 23.05
CA ILE A 33 -59.42 2.16 24.34
C ILE A 33 -60.41 2.63 25.41
N TYR A 34 -61.05 1.69 26.10
CA TYR A 34 -61.83 1.99 27.30
C TYR A 34 -60.97 1.67 28.53
N ALA A 35 -60.63 2.70 29.30
CA ALA A 35 -60.03 2.52 30.61
C ALA A 35 -61.15 2.47 31.67
N ILE A 36 -61.36 1.31 32.29
CA ILE A 36 -62.26 1.14 33.42
C ILE A 36 -61.40 1.22 34.69
N TYR A 37 -61.49 2.32 35.42
CA TYR A 37 -60.94 2.42 36.78
C TYR A 37 -62.02 2.01 37.78
N VAL A 38 -61.77 0.91 38.51
CA VAL A 38 -62.60 0.51 39.65
C VAL A 38 -61.82 0.80 40.93
N ALA A 39 -62.19 1.88 41.62
CA ALA A 39 -61.73 2.14 42.98
C ALA A 39 -62.63 1.37 43.97
N PRO A 40 -62.08 0.72 45.01
CA PRO A 40 -62.87 0.00 46.00
C PRO A 40 -63.47 1.00 47.00
N GLY A 41 -64.80 0.98 47.13
CA GLY A 41 -65.52 1.72 48.16
C GLY A 41 -66.21 3.00 47.70
N CYS A 42 -67.24 2.87 46.87
CA CYS A 42 -68.36 3.83 46.83
C CYS A 42 -69.59 3.16 46.21
N GLY A 43 -70.68 3.10 46.98
CA GLY A 43 -71.97 2.68 46.48
C GLY A 43 -72.59 3.79 45.62
N LYS A 44 -73.02 3.41 44.41
CA LYS A 44 -73.70 4.21 43.36
C LYS A 44 -72.79 4.95 42.38
N CYS A 45 -72.62 4.36 41.20
CA CYS A 45 -72.16 5.06 40.01
C CYS A 45 -73.37 5.65 39.26
N ILE A 46 -73.35 6.96 39.01
CA ILE A 46 -74.23 7.64 38.05
C ILE A 46 -73.41 7.81 36.77
N THR A 47 -73.92 7.34 35.64
CA THR A 47 -73.33 7.59 34.32
C THR A 47 -73.71 8.99 33.84
N LYS A 48 -72.73 9.75 33.32
CA LYS A 48 -72.97 10.93 32.49
C LYS A 48 -72.25 10.74 31.16
N GLU A 49 -73.01 10.86 30.07
CA GLU A 49 -72.51 10.88 28.69
C GLU A 49 -71.75 12.18 28.43
N ALA A 50 -70.59 12.08 27.76
CA ALA A 50 -69.84 13.23 27.27
C ALA A 50 -70.02 13.34 25.75
N GLU A 51 -70.54 14.48 25.30
CA GLU A 51 -70.71 14.85 23.89
C GLU A 51 -69.38 14.87 23.13
N THR A 52 -69.41 14.38 21.89
CA THR A 52 -68.27 14.39 20.96
C THR A 52 -68.37 15.57 20.00
N GLN A 53 -67.40 16.49 20.04
CA GLN A 53 -67.20 17.47 18.97
C GLN A 53 -66.28 16.90 17.87
N LYS A 54 -66.78 16.90 16.62
CA LYS A 54 -66.00 16.57 15.41
C LYS A 54 -65.21 17.80 14.95
N ILE A 55 -63.88 17.71 14.96
CA ILE A 55 -63.02 18.67 14.25
C ILE A 55 -62.57 18.02 12.94
N SER A 56 -63.05 18.56 11.81
CA SER A 56 -62.59 18.21 10.47
C SER A 56 -61.30 18.98 10.16
N TYR A 57 -60.19 18.28 9.91
CA TYR A 57 -58.94 18.90 9.48
C TYR A 57 -58.65 18.54 8.02
N ASN A 58 -59.00 19.44 7.11
CA ASN A 58 -58.55 19.41 5.72
C ASN A 58 -57.26 20.22 5.61
N ARG A 59 -56.11 19.58 5.31
CA ARG A 59 -54.91 20.28 4.82
C ARG A 59 -54.34 19.59 3.56
N PRO A 60 -53.76 20.37 2.63
CA PRO A 60 -53.67 19.99 1.22
C PRO A 60 -52.40 19.19 0.89
N MET A 61 -52.55 18.00 0.30
CA MET A 61 -51.48 17.08 -0.13
C MET A 61 -50.57 17.59 -1.28
N LYS A 62 -50.68 18.85 -1.71
CA LYS A 62 -49.94 19.36 -2.88
C LYS A 62 -48.48 19.74 -2.59
N ALA A 63 -48.18 20.25 -1.40
CA ALA A 63 -46.83 20.74 -1.08
C ALA A 63 -45.80 19.61 -0.91
N TRP A 64 -46.21 18.45 -0.38
CA TRP A 64 -45.30 17.33 -0.11
C TRP A 64 -44.77 16.69 -1.39
N LYS A 65 -45.61 16.60 -2.44
CA LYS A 65 -45.17 16.05 -3.74
C LYS A 65 -44.08 16.92 -4.38
N ILE A 66 -44.16 18.24 -4.23
CA ILE A 66 -43.15 19.16 -4.78
C ILE A 66 -41.82 18.99 -4.04
N ILE A 67 -41.85 18.93 -2.71
CA ILE A 67 -40.65 18.73 -1.88
C ILE A 67 -39.97 17.41 -2.22
N PHE A 68 -40.74 16.34 -2.41
CA PHE A 68 -40.21 15.01 -2.75
C PHE A 68 -39.45 15.01 -4.09
N TRP A 69 -39.98 15.68 -5.12
CA TRP A 69 -39.31 15.76 -6.43
C TRP A 69 -38.08 16.66 -6.43
N ILE A 70 -38.06 17.73 -5.62
CA ILE A 70 -36.87 18.58 -5.45
C ILE A 70 -35.73 17.79 -4.81
N VAL A 71 -36.01 16.99 -3.78
CA VAL A 71 -34.99 16.16 -3.11
C VAL A 71 -34.42 15.12 -4.08
N ILE A 72 -35.26 14.46 -4.89
CA ILE A 72 -34.78 13.50 -5.91
C ILE A 72 -33.89 14.17 -6.95
N ALA A 73 -34.27 15.37 -7.43
CA ALA A 73 -33.46 16.11 -8.40
C ALA A 73 -32.09 16.50 -7.82
N ILE A 74 -32.04 16.95 -6.56
CA ILE A 74 -30.79 17.30 -5.89
C ILE A 74 -29.89 16.07 -5.74
N VAL A 75 -30.44 14.92 -5.34
CA VAL A 75 -29.66 13.67 -5.19
C VAL A 75 -29.13 13.17 -6.54
N LEU A 76 -29.90 13.28 -7.62
CA LEU A 76 -29.44 12.91 -8.96
C LEU A 76 -28.36 13.86 -9.48
N ILE A 77 -28.51 15.17 -9.25
CA ILE A 77 -27.49 16.16 -9.64
C ILE A 77 -26.21 15.96 -8.84
N PHE A 78 -26.30 15.77 -7.51
CA PHE A 78 -25.11 15.50 -6.69
C PHE A 78 -24.44 14.17 -7.05
N GLY A 79 -25.22 13.11 -7.33
CA GLY A 79 -24.69 11.83 -7.79
C GLY A 79 -23.92 11.94 -9.11
N VAL A 80 -24.49 12.67 -10.09
CA VAL A 80 -23.83 12.92 -11.39
C VAL A 80 -22.58 13.80 -11.23
N VAL A 81 -22.61 14.81 -10.35
CA VAL A 81 -21.43 15.65 -10.09
C VAL A 81 -20.33 14.85 -9.40
N THR A 82 -20.65 13.97 -8.45
CA THR A 82 -19.64 13.11 -7.81
C THR A 82 -19.00 12.09 -8.76
N SER A 83 -19.74 11.61 -9.77
CA SER A 83 -19.20 10.70 -10.80
C SER A 83 -18.36 11.41 -11.87
N ILE A 84 -18.52 12.73 -12.06
CA ILE A 84 -17.72 13.51 -13.01
C ILE A 84 -16.41 13.98 -12.33
N THR A 85 -16.38 14.15 -11.01
CA THR A 85 -15.15 14.57 -10.29
C THR A 85 -14.17 13.45 -9.98
N THR A 86 -14.57 12.17 -10.03
CA THR A 86 -13.64 11.04 -9.79
C THR A 86 -12.87 10.61 -11.03
N ASN A 87 -13.17 11.16 -12.21
CA ASN A 87 -12.53 10.79 -13.48
C ASN A 87 -11.54 11.84 -14.02
N LEU A 88 -11.12 12.81 -13.21
CA LEU A 88 -10.22 13.89 -13.66
C LEU A 88 -8.76 13.75 -13.20
N PHE A 89 -8.41 12.73 -12.41
CA PHE A 89 -7.02 12.46 -12.02
C PHE A 89 -6.78 10.96 -11.85
N GLU A 90 -7.02 10.18 -12.89
CA GLU A 90 -6.20 8.99 -13.10
C GLU A 90 -5.16 9.38 -14.14
N ALA A 91 -3.92 9.58 -13.69
CA ALA A 91 -2.78 9.58 -14.59
C ALA A 91 -2.89 8.29 -15.40
N GLN A 92 -3.20 8.43 -16.69
CA GLN A 92 -3.36 7.31 -17.59
C GLN A 92 -2.03 6.57 -17.59
N ALA A 93 -1.99 5.38 -16.98
CA ALA A 93 -0.82 4.52 -17.04
C ALA A 93 -0.61 4.16 -18.51
N ASP A 94 0.34 4.82 -19.16
CA ASP A 94 0.83 4.41 -20.46
C ASP A 94 1.69 3.15 -20.24
N PRO A 95 1.42 2.03 -20.91
CA PRO A 95 2.15 0.78 -20.67
C PRO A 95 3.66 0.87 -20.97
N GLY A 96 4.15 1.92 -21.64
CA GLY A 96 5.56 2.05 -22.03
C GLY A 96 6.46 2.88 -21.10
N THR A 97 5.90 3.71 -20.22
CA THR A 97 6.69 4.62 -19.37
C THR A 97 6.05 4.83 -18.00
N ASN A 98 6.87 5.10 -16.99
CA ASN A 98 6.41 5.54 -15.68
C ASN A 98 6.70 7.01 -15.40
N ILE A 99 7.02 7.80 -16.43
CA ILE A 99 7.12 9.27 -16.36
C ILE A 99 5.72 9.89 -16.42
N HIS A 100 5.52 10.99 -15.72
CA HIS A 100 4.23 11.68 -15.69
C HIS A 100 3.89 12.27 -17.06
N SER A 101 2.63 12.19 -17.48
CA SER A 101 2.21 12.66 -18.81
C SER A 101 2.03 14.17 -18.89
N ASP A 102 1.96 14.89 -17.76
CA ASP A 102 1.80 16.34 -17.72
C ASP A 102 3.04 17.03 -18.34
N PRO A 103 2.87 17.88 -19.37
CA PRO A 103 3.96 18.66 -19.95
C PRO A 103 4.80 19.45 -18.93
N ALA A 104 4.22 19.86 -17.80
CA ALA A 104 4.93 20.56 -16.74
C ALA A 104 5.86 19.65 -15.91
N GLU A 105 5.68 18.33 -15.98
CA GLU A 105 6.33 17.36 -15.10
C GLU A 105 7.09 16.24 -15.85
N ARG A 106 7.44 16.48 -17.11
CA ARG A 106 8.16 15.49 -17.93
C ARG A 106 9.40 16.02 -18.64
N VAL A 107 9.78 17.26 -18.35
CA VAL A 107 10.85 17.97 -19.07
C VAL A 107 12.00 18.36 -18.16
N ALA A 108 13.21 17.94 -18.54
CA ALA A 108 14.44 18.57 -18.05
C ALA A 108 14.82 19.74 -18.98
N TRP A 109 15.74 20.58 -18.53
CA TRP A 109 16.11 21.77 -19.28
C TRP A 109 17.59 22.14 -19.18
N SER A 110 18.13 22.68 -20.26
CA SER A 110 19.43 23.35 -20.31
C SER A 110 19.36 24.65 -21.10
N ASP A 111 20.35 25.52 -20.87
CA ASP A 111 20.49 26.80 -21.57
C ASP A 111 20.74 26.65 -23.08
N ILE A 112 21.34 25.53 -23.51
CA ILE A 112 21.86 25.36 -24.87
C ILE A 112 20.88 24.61 -25.76
N SER A 113 20.35 23.47 -25.31
CA SER A 113 19.49 22.61 -26.12
C SER A 113 18.00 22.70 -25.72
N GLY A 114 17.69 23.44 -24.65
CA GLY A 114 16.33 23.71 -24.24
C GLY A 114 15.69 22.53 -23.53
N TYR A 115 14.49 22.13 -23.95
CA TYR A 115 13.69 21.10 -23.27
C TYR A 115 14.06 19.68 -23.73
N TRP A 116 14.13 18.78 -22.76
CA TRP A 116 14.38 17.35 -22.92
C TRP A 116 13.15 16.62 -22.39
N ASP A 117 12.33 16.05 -23.26
CA ASP A 117 11.05 15.42 -22.92
C ASP A 117 11.24 13.91 -22.68
N PHE A 118 11.07 13.50 -21.43
CA PHE A 118 11.24 12.13 -20.96
C PHE A 118 9.98 11.25 -21.18
N TYR A 119 8.86 11.84 -21.61
CA TYR A 119 7.60 11.12 -21.78
C TYR A 119 7.31 10.82 -23.26
N ILE A 120 7.59 11.76 -24.17
CA ILE A 120 7.08 11.68 -25.56
C ILE A 120 7.51 10.43 -26.33
N SER A 121 8.69 9.88 -26.02
CA SER A 121 9.18 8.63 -26.62
C SER A 121 8.44 7.39 -26.12
N ASN A 122 7.75 7.50 -24.97
CA ASN A 122 7.13 6.39 -24.24
C ASN A 122 8.09 5.23 -23.95
N THR A 123 9.39 5.52 -23.76
CA THR A 123 10.40 4.48 -23.47
C THR A 123 11.03 4.60 -22.08
N VAL A 124 11.02 5.79 -21.48
CA VAL A 124 11.73 6.01 -20.22
C VAL A 124 11.02 5.30 -19.09
N THR A 125 11.73 4.41 -18.39
CA THR A 125 11.20 3.75 -17.20
C THR A 125 12.21 3.78 -16.06
N VAL A 126 11.76 4.26 -14.90
CA VAL A 126 12.54 4.29 -13.66
C VAL A 126 12.28 3.02 -12.85
N PHE A 127 13.31 2.22 -12.66
CA PHE A 127 13.28 1.04 -11.80
C PHE A 127 13.94 1.31 -10.45
N GLY A 128 13.80 0.34 -9.54
CA GLY A 128 14.55 0.35 -8.29
C GLY A 128 16.07 0.31 -8.49
N SER A 129 16.58 -0.32 -9.54
CA SER A 129 18.03 -0.44 -9.74
C SER A 129 18.61 0.50 -10.79
N LYS A 130 17.82 0.95 -11.76
CA LYS A 130 18.31 1.70 -12.93
C LYS A 130 17.23 2.57 -13.56
N ILE A 131 17.62 3.39 -14.53
CA ILE A 131 16.72 4.03 -15.50
C ILE A 131 17.06 3.48 -16.88
N GLU A 132 16.04 3.19 -17.68
CA GLU A 132 16.21 2.78 -19.07
C GLU A 132 15.37 3.65 -20.00
N GLY A 133 15.54 3.46 -21.31
CA GLY A 133 14.88 4.17 -22.39
C GLY A 133 15.72 5.33 -22.92
N TYR A 134 15.07 6.20 -23.68
CA TYR A 134 15.65 7.43 -24.19
C TYR A 134 14.63 8.57 -24.18
N ALA A 135 15.09 9.78 -23.87
CA ALA A 135 14.26 10.99 -23.92
C ALA A 135 14.56 11.78 -25.21
N GLU A 136 13.59 12.55 -25.68
CA GLU A 136 13.75 13.36 -26.91
C GLU A 136 14.13 14.80 -26.59
N SER A 137 14.95 15.41 -27.43
CA SER A 137 15.28 16.84 -27.36
C SER A 137 15.46 17.43 -28.77
N ALA A 138 15.63 18.75 -28.85
CA ALA A 138 15.91 19.42 -30.12
C ALA A 138 17.25 19.01 -30.76
N ILE A 139 18.18 18.45 -29.98
CA ILE A 139 19.50 17.98 -30.44
C ILE A 139 19.56 16.45 -30.62
N GLY A 140 18.39 15.81 -30.73
CA GLY A 140 18.25 14.36 -30.80
C GLY A 140 18.05 13.72 -29.44
N ASP A 141 18.19 12.40 -29.39
CA ASP A 141 17.83 11.64 -28.21
C ASP A 141 18.94 11.60 -27.18
N ILE A 142 18.56 11.60 -25.91
CA ILE A 142 19.42 11.14 -24.83
C ILE A 142 19.07 9.69 -24.49
N SER A 143 20.01 8.78 -24.69
CA SER A 143 19.89 7.40 -24.28
C SER A 143 20.32 7.24 -22.82
N LEU A 144 19.46 6.65 -22.00
CA LEU A 144 19.63 6.53 -20.54
C LEU A 144 20.30 5.21 -20.13
N ASP A 145 20.26 4.20 -21.00
CA ASP A 145 21.08 2.99 -20.92
C ASP A 145 21.50 2.53 -22.32
N CYS A 146 22.44 1.58 -22.38
CA CYS A 146 22.87 0.98 -23.64
C CYS A 146 21.94 -0.13 -24.15
N ALA A 147 21.02 -0.65 -23.33
CA ALA A 147 20.22 -1.82 -23.67
C ALA A 147 18.95 -1.45 -24.44
N THR A 148 18.44 -0.25 -24.24
CA THR A 148 17.13 0.20 -24.74
C THR A 148 17.23 1.50 -25.56
N THR A 149 18.35 1.71 -26.25
CA THR A 149 18.56 2.87 -27.13
C THR A 149 17.58 2.88 -28.31
N ARG A 150 17.49 4.00 -29.05
CA ARG A 150 16.76 4.07 -30.32
C ARG A 150 17.24 3.03 -31.36
N ASN A 151 18.50 2.61 -31.29
CA ASN A 151 19.09 1.59 -32.16
C ASN A 151 19.02 0.17 -31.57
N GLY A 152 18.31 -0.01 -30.45
CA GLY A 152 18.22 -1.27 -29.71
C GLY A 152 19.37 -1.45 -28.71
N ASN A 153 19.68 -2.71 -28.40
CA ASN A 153 20.73 -3.06 -27.44
C ASN A 153 22.12 -2.95 -28.08
N ILE A 154 22.91 -1.99 -27.61
CA ILE A 154 24.28 -1.71 -28.03
C ILE A 154 25.31 -1.93 -26.92
N CYS A 155 24.94 -2.57 -25.81
CA CYS A 155 25.80 -2.70 -24.63
C CYS A 155 27.13 -3.45 -24.90
N THR A 156 27.17 -4.27 -25.95
CA THR A 156 28.39 -4.95 -26.40
C THR A 156 29.38 -4.01 -27.08
N SER A 157 28.91 -2.90 -27.64
CA SER A 157 29.73 -1.90 -28.34
C SER A 157 30.09 -0.73 -27.44
N SER A 158 29.14 -0.30 -26.60
CA SER A 158 29.34 0.76 -25.61
C SER A 158 28.53 0.43 -24.35
N ASN A 159 29.23 0.16 -23.25
CA ASN A 159 28.61 -0.17 -21.97
C ASN A 159 28.39 1.11 -21.15
N TYR A 160 27.15 1.54 -21.02
CA TYR A 160 26.76 2.69 -20.19
C TYR A 160 25.33 2.58 -19.71
N GLY A 161 25.02 3.35 -18.66
CA GLY A 161 23.66 3.60 -18.22
C GLY A 161 23.62 4.35 -16.90
N ILE A 162 22.40 4.67 -16.48
CA ILE A 162 22.12 5.34 -15.20
C ILE A 162 21.60 4.32 -14.19
N CYS A 163 22.30 4.19 -13.07
CA CYS A 163 21.87 3.39 -11.93
C CYS A 163 21.10 4.25 -10.92
N ASN A 164 20.05 3.67 -10.34
CA ASN A 164 19.35 4.22 -9.17
C ASN A 164 20.03 3.65 -7.91
N GLY A 165 21.06 4.36 -7.46
CA GLY A 165 22.04 3.92 -6.49
C GLY A 165 23.43 3.74 -7.10
N PRO A 166 24.34 3.05 -6.39
CA PRO A 166 25.68 2.78 -6.87
C PRO A 166 25.72 1.92 -8.14
N GLY A 167 26.71 2.19 -9.00
CA GLY A 167 27.12 1.29 -10.07
C GLY A 167 27.85 0.02 -9.56
N PRO A 168 28.40 -0.81 -10.46
CA PRO A 168 28.57 -0.54 -11.88
C PRO A 168 27.34 -0.85 -12.71
N HIS A 169 27.33 -0.27 -13.91
CA HIS A 169 26.52 -0.72 -15.02
C HIS A 169 27.24 -1.83 -15.80
N ASN A 170 26.54 -2.92 -16.10
CA ASN A 170 27.07 -4.10 -16.77
C ASN A 170 26.74 -4.14 -18.27
N ILE A 171 27.49 -4.97 -19.00
CA ILE A 171 27.33 -5.18 -20.46
C ILE A 171 25.97 -5.75 -20.88
N ASP A 172 25.11 -6.12 -19.94
CA ASP A 172 23.75 -6.62 -20.17
C ASP A 172 22.67 -5.57 -19.87
N GLY A 173 23.03 -4.33 -19.56
CA GLY A 173 22.07 -3.28 -19.21
C GLY A 173 21.68 -3.25 -17.72
N THR A 174 22.34 -4.03 -16.86
CA THR A 174 21.98 -4.15 -15.44
C THR A 174 22.84 -3.28 -14.53
N CYS A 175 22.25 -2.87 -13.40
CA CYS A 175 22.94 -2.18 -12.30
C CYS A 175 22.92 -3.07 -11.05
N THR A 176 23.94 -3.91 -10.86
CA THR A 176 23.92 -4.95 -9.81
C THR A 176 23.83 -4.40 -8.39
N ASN A 177 24.38 -3.20 -8.16
CA ASN A 177 24.36 -2.54 -6.86
C ASN A 177 23.29 -1.44 -6.76
N GLY A 178 22.41 -1.34 -7.77
CA GLY A 178 21.29 -0.41 -7.76
C GLY A 178 20.39 -0.70 -6.56
N ASN A 179 20.22 0.30 -5.70
CA ASN A 179 19.67 0.13 -4.37
C ASN A 179 18.42 0.98 -4.12
N ALA A 180 17.76 1.48 -5.15
CA ALA A 180 16.49 2.20 -5.08
C ALA A 180 16.51 3.40 -4.12
N SER A 181 17.69 4.01 -3.92
CA SER A 181 17.89 5.15 -3.02
C SER A 181 17.32 6.45 -3.56
N GLY A 182 17.02 6.50 -4.86
CA GLY A 182 16.71 7.73 -5.58
C GLY A 182 17.98 8.52 -5.96
N ILE A 183 19.18 8.11 -5.58
CA ILE A 183 20.42 8.79 -5.97
C ILE A 183 20.86 8.26 -7.34
N LEU A 184 20.82 9.09 -8.37
CA LEU A 184 21.21 8.65 -9.72
C LEU A 184 22.72 8.78 -9.90
N SER A 185 23.32 7.77 -10.51
CA SER A 185 24.74 7.75 -10.86
C SER A 185 24.97 7.07 -12.21
N GLY A 186 26.14 7.28 -12.81
CA GLY A 186 26.46 6.80 -14.15
C GLY A 186 26.27 7.88 -15.21
N TYR A 187 26.18 7.42 -16.46
CA TYR A 187 26.21 8.28 -17.64
C TYR A 187 25.11 7.92 -18.62
N ALA A 188 24.51 8.97 -19.20
CA ALA A 188 23.71 8.87 -20.42
C ALA A 188 24.53 9.32 -21.64
N TRP A 189 23.99 9.08 -22.83
CA TRP A 189 24.65 9.41 -24.09
C TRP A 189 23.72 10.15 -25.04
N ASN A 190 24.23 11.19 -25.70
CA ASN A 190 23.60 11.83 -26.85
C ASN A 190 24.64 12.00 -27.97
N ASP A 191 24.25 11.80 -29.23
CA ASP A 191 25.20 11.81 -30.35
C ASP A 191 25.77 13.20 -30.69
N ALA A 192 25.11 14.29 -30.28
CA ALA A 192 25.56 15.66 -30.54
C ALA A 192 26.51 16.18 -29.46
N ILE A 193 26.29 15.81 -28.19
CA ILE A 193 27.04 16.35 -27.03
C ILE A 193 27.85 15.30 -26.26
N GLY A 194 27.69 14.02 -26.57
CA GLY A 194 28.39 12.92 -25.92
C GLY A 194 27.85 12.56 -24.54
N TRP A 195 28.76 12.34 -23.58
CA TRP A 195 28.46 11.80 -22.26
C TRP A 195 27.81 12.82 -21.34
N VAL A 196 26.68 12.45 -20.74
CA VAL A 196 26.01 13.26 -19.71
C VAL A 196 26.14 12.56 -18.37
N SER A 197 26.80 13.20 -17.42
CA SER A 197 27.07 12.68 -16.08
C SER A 197 25.94 13.00 -15.12
N PHE A 198 25.37 11.99 -14.46
CA PHE A 198 24.26 12.17 -13.50
C PHE A 198 24.72 12.39 -12.06
N ASN A 199 26.02 12.27 -11.78
CA ASN A 199 26.57 12.45 -10.43
C ASN A 199 28.03 12.91 -10.48
N CYS A 200 28.45 13.70 -9.49
CA CYS A 200 29.86 14.06 -9.31
C CYS A 200 30.74 12.87 -8.90
N ASN A 201 30.17 11.81 -8.33
CA ASN A 201 30.89 10.59 -7.98
C ASN A 201 30.60 9.49 -9.01
N GLN A 202 31.60 9.20 -9.83
CA GLN A 202 31.51 8.19 -10.88
C GLN A 202 32.47 7.01 -10.64
N THR A 203 32.99 6.88 -9.41
CA THR A 203 33.95 5.83 -9.03
C THR A 203 33.44 4.43 -9.37
N ASN A 204 32.15 4.18 -9.15
CA ASN A 204 31.53 2.89 -9.43
C ASN A 204 31.19 2.68 -10.91
N HIS A 205 31.47 3.65 -11.79
CA HIS A 205 31.20 3.63 -13.22
C HIS A 205 32.47 3.78 -14.07
N GLY A 206 33.64 3.66 -13.44
CA GLY A 206 34.94 3.83 -14.11
C GLY A 206 35.32 5.30 -14.36
N GLY A 207 34.57 6.26 -13.81
CA GLY A 207 34.87 7.69 -13.85
C GLY A 207 35.47 8.21 -12.54
N PRO A 208 35.83 9.50 -12.47
CA PRO A 208 36.39 10.12 -11.28
C PRO A 208 35.32 10.47 -10.22
N ASP A 209 35.76 10.70 -8.98
CA ASP A 209 34.97 11.40 -7.96
C ASP A 209 35.46 12.85 -7.87
N VAL A 210 34.61 13.78 -8.29
CA VAL A 210 34.87 15.22 -8.27
C VAL A 210 33.94 15.96 -7.30
N CYS A 211 33.23 15.25 -6.41
CA CYS A 211 32.22 15.85 -5.54
C CYS A 211 32.77 16.91 -4.57
N ILE A 212 34.06 16.82 -4.21
CA ILE A 212 34.70 17.81 -3.34
C ILE A 212 34.85 19.16 -4.06
N SER A 213 35.21 19.16 -5.34
CA SER A 213 35.45 20.39 -6.10
C SER A 213 34.20 20.91 -6.79
N ASN A 214 33.36 20.01 -7.33
CA ASN A 214 32.16 20.32 -8.07
C ASN A 214 31.02 19.38 -7.61
N PRO A 215 30.34 19.68 -6.51
CA PRO A 215 29.23 18.87 -6.03
C PRO A 215 28.01 19.04 -6.95
N TYR A 216 27.59 17.95 -7.59
CA TYR A 216 26.34 17.89 -8.36
C TYR A 216 25.80 16.46 -8.39
N GLY A 217 24.52 16.34 -8.72
CA GLY A 217 23.90 15.06 -9.00
C GLY A 217 22.40 15.21 -9.21
N VAL A 218 21.82 14.18 -9.79
CA VAL A 218 20.36 14.06 -9.94
C VAL A 218 19.85 13.07 -8.92
N THR A 219 18.77 13.43 -8.23
CA THR A 219 18.08 12.56 -7.28
C THR A 219 16.61 12.44 -7.62
N ILE A 220 15.95 11.38 -7.18
CA ILE A 220 14.50 11.18 -7.25
C ILE A 220 13.98 11.14 -5.83
N ASN A 221 13.05 12.05 -5.51
CA ASN A 221 12.36 12.06 -4.24
C ASN A 221 11.58 10.76 -4.07
N GLY A 222 11.96 9.94 -3.10
CA GLY A 222 11.38 8.61 -2.90
C GLY A 222 9.88 8.60 -2.58
N VAL A 223 9.29 9.75 -2.19
CA VAL A 223 7.89 9.89 -1.81
C VAL A 223 7.06 10.54 -2.92
N SER A 224 7.54 11.62 -3.53
CA SER A 224 6.80 12.30 -4.61
C SER A 224 7.11 11.73 -6.01
N GLY A 225 8.28 11.11 -6.19
CA GLY A 225 8.79 10.68 -7.49
C GLY A 225 9.38 11.83 -8.32
N ASP A 226 9.54 13.01 -7.74
CA ASP A 226 10.08 14.17 -8.43
C ASP A 226 11.59 14.04 -8.56
N PHE A 227 12.12 14.31 -9.75
CA PHE A 227 13.55 14.45 -9.95
C PHE A 227 13.98 15.81 -9.42
N GLU A 228 15.20 15.88 -8.89
CA GLU A 228 15.82 17.07 -8.32
C GLU A 228 17.30 17.13 -8.75
N GLY A 229 17.87 18.33 -8.76
CA GLY A 229 19.29 18.55 -9.04
C GLY A 229 19.64 18.68 -10.52
N PHE A 230 20.92 18.46 -10.82
CA PHE A 230 21.51 18.76 -12.13
C PHE A 230 22.45 17.63 -12.59
N ALA A 231 22.36 17.30 -13.87
CA ALA A 231 23.38 16.54 -14.59
C ALA A 231 24.36 17.50 -15.28
N TRP A 232 25.53 16.97 -15.66
CA TRP A 232 26.60 17.76 -16.28
C TRP A 232 27.06 17.15 -17.60
N ASN A 233 27.27 18.02 -18.59
CA ASN A 233 27.96 17.72 -19.84
C ASN A 233 29.03 18.79 -20.10
N ASP A 234 30.14 18.43 -20.74
CA ASP A 234 31.27 19.31 -21.01
C ASP A 234 31.04 20.30 -22.16
N ILE A 235 30.14 19.98 -23.09
CA ILE A 235 29.73 20.87 -24.19
C ILE A 235 28.53 21.73 -23.78
N GLU A 236 27.55 21.12 -23.13
CA GLU A 236 26.25 21.72 -22.85
C GLU A 236 26.15 22.38 -21.47
N GLY A 237 27.03 22.00 -20.54
CA GLY A 237 26.97 22.44 -19.16
C GLY A 237 25.86 21.75 -18.36
N TRP A 238 25.08 22.54 -17.61
CA TRP A 238 24.11 22.05 -16.64
C TRP A 238 22.77 21.68 -17.29
N ILE A 239 22.28 20.48 -16.97
CA ILE A 239 20.95 20.01 -17.33
C ILE A 239 20.15 19.85 -16.04
N GLY A 240 19.17 20.72 -15.82
CA GLY A 240 18.34 20.76 -14.61
C GLY A 240 17.09 19.91 -14.72
N PHE A 241 16.82 19.11 -13.68
CA PHE A 241 15.65 18.23 -13.61
C PHE A 241 14.49 18.81 -12.80
N HIS A 242 14.73 19.95 -12.14
CA HIS A 242 13.73 20.67 -11.37
C HIS A 242 13.99 22.17 -11.40
N GLY A 243 12.94 22.95 -11.66
CA GLY A 243 12.97 24.40 -11.76
C GLY A 243 11.57 25.00 -11.62
N SER A 244 11.44 26.32 -11.79
CA SER A 244 10.15 27.00 -11.67
C SER A 244 9.16 26.67 -12.79
N SER A 245 9.65 26.18 -13.93
CA SER A 245 8.85 25.84 -15.13
C SER A 245 9.19 24.49 -15.74
N THR A 246 10.10 23.74 -15.13
CA THR A 246 10.62 22.47 -15.64
C THR A 246 10.70 21.47 -14.49
N LYS A 247 10.22 20.26 -14.72
CA LYS A 247 10.22 19.19 -13.74
C LYS A 247 10.16 17.88 -14.50
N VAL A 248 10.85 16.87 -14.00
CA VAL A 248 10.63 15.47 -14.38
C VAL A 248 10.07 14.75 -13.17
N ALA A 249 8.98 14.01 -13.34
CA ALA A 249 8.35 13.22 -12.29
C ALA A 249 8.09 11.81 -12.79
N THR A 250 8.30 10.82 -11.91
CA THR A 250 7.99 9.41 -12.16
C THR A 250 6.96 8.90 -11.16
N THR A 251 6.26 7.82 -11.49
CA THR A 251 5.44 7.05 -10.55
C THR A 251 6.28 6.07 -9.72
N TRP A 252 7.57 5.89 -10.02
CA TRP A 252 8.48 5.15 -9.15
C TRP A 252 8.55 5.78 -7.76
N ARG A 253 8.59 4.93 -6.73
CA ARG A 253 8.73 5.32 -5.33
C ARG A 253 9.83 4.49 -4.69
N ALA A 254 10.56 5.11 -3.78
CA ALA A 254 11.55 4.40 -3.00
C ALA A 254 10.84 3.31 -2.17
N THR A 255 11.48 2.15 -2.06
CA THR A 255 10.94 1.00 -1.33
C THR A 255 11.86 0.67 -0.18
N SER A 256 11.33 0.32 0.98
CA SER A 256 12.17 -0.17 2.08
C SER A 256 12.95 -1.42 1.67
N SER A 257 14.15 -1.58 2.21
CA SER A 257 14.86 -2.86 2.21
C SER A 257 14.37 -3.73 3.37
N ILE A 258 14.36 -5.05 3.16
CA ILE A 258 13.93 -6.02 4.15
C ILE A 258 15.09 -6.99 4.41
N ALA A 259 15.42 -7.19 5.69
CA ALA A 259 16.36 -8.21 6.14
C ALA A 259 15.69 -9.19 7.09
N TYR A 260 16.18 -10.43 7.12
CA TYR A 260 15.66 -11.49 7.98
C TYR A 260 16.76 -12.04 8.87
N LEU A 261 16.40 -12.30 10.13
CA LEU A 261 17.24 -13.01 11.09
C LEU A 261 16.44 -14.16 11.69
N GLU A 262 16.93 -15.38 11.57
CA GLU A 262 16.31 -16.54 12.21
C GLU A 262 17.13 -16.96 13.43
N SER A 263 16.44 -17.21 14.55
CA SER A 263 17.10 -17.61 15.79
C SER A 263 17.63 -19.04 15.73
N SER A 264 18.54 -19.35 16.67
CA SER A 264 18.79 -20.73 17.08
C SER A 264 17.55 -21.35 17.75
N ILE A 265 17.64 -22.62 18.12
CA ILE A 265 16.58 -23.33 18.84
C ILE A 265 16.70 -23.04 20.33
N PHE A 266 15.63 -22.55 20.93
CA PHE A 266 15.51 -22.41 22.37
C PHE A 266 14.80 -23.63 22.94
N ASP A 267 15.45 -24.35 23.85
CA ASP A 267 14.85 -25.41 24.66
C ASP A 267 14.38 -24.81 25.99
N THR A 268 13.08 -24.87 26.25
CA THR A 268 12.50 -24.34 27.50
C THR A 268 12.72 -25.26 28.70
N GLY A 269 13.13 -26.51 28.46
CA GLY A 269 13.30 -27.54 29.49
C GLY A 269 11.99 -28.13 30.03
N GLU A 270 10.83 -27.57 29.67
CA GLU A 270 9.52 -28.02 30.15
C GLU A 270 8.96 -29.10 29.22
N GLU A 271 8.90 -30.34 29.70
CA GLU A 271 8.41 -31.49 28.94
C GLU A 271 6.92 -31.38 28.56
N GLY A 272 6.13 -30.64 29.37
CA GLY A 272 4.74 -30.29 29.06
C GLY A 272 4.58 -29.11 28.09
N GLY A 273 5.70 -28.53 27.64
CA GLY A 273 5.76 -27.31 26.86
C GLY A 273 5.43 -26.05 27.66
N VAL A 274 5.54 -24.91 26.99
CA VAL A 274 5.24 -23.59 27.56
C VAL A 274 4.21 -22.85 26.70
N VAL A 275 3.73 -21.71 27.21
CA VAL A 275 2.97 -20.73 26.45
C VAL A 275 3.80 -19.46 26.34
N LEU A 276 4.09 -19.03 25.11
CA LEU A 276 4.78 -17.77 24.87
C LEU A 276 3.79 -16.62 25.06
N ASN A 277 4.11 -15.70 25.97
CA ASN A 277 3.27 -14.56 26.32
C ASN A 277 3.59 -13.34 25.47
N SER A 278 4.87 -13.02 25.33
CA SER A 278 5.32 -11.84 24.58
C SER A 278 6.78 -11.95 24.16
N ILE A 279 7.15 -11.12 23.19
CA ILE A 279 8.52 -10.86 22.77
C ILE A 279 8.82 -9.39 23.10
N ILE A 280 9.96 -9.15 23.72
CA ILE A 280 10.54 -7.80 23.88
C ILE A 280 11.88 -7.83 23.17
N TRP A 281 12.21 -6.77 22.45
CA TRP A 281 13.51 -6.61 21.83
C TRP A 281 14.12 -5.28 22.23
N GLN A 282 15.44 -5.23 22.30
CA GLN A 282 16.20 -4.03 22.68
C GLN A 282 17.03 -3.57 21.49
N GLY A 283 17.19 -2.26 21.33
CA GLY A 283 17.95 -1.68 20.24
C GLY A 283 17.39 -0.33 19.81
N THR A 284 17.53 0.00 18.52
CA THR A 284 17.08 1.27 17.97
C THR A 284 16.06 1.04 16.83
N GLN A 285 14.97 1.81 16.85
CA GLN A 285 14.01 1.87 15.73
C GLN A 285 13.91 3.32 15.24
N PRO A 286 14.77 3.74 14.30
CA PRO A 286 14.67 5.07 13.69
C PRO A 286 13.31 5.30 13.01
N SER A 287 12.95 6.56 12.81
CA SER A 287 11.69 6.93 12.16
C SER A 287 11.57 6.32 10.77
N GLY A 288 10.39 5.76 10.44
CA GLY A 288 10.13 5.11 9.16
C GLY A 288 10.68 3.68 9.05
N THR A 289 11.33 3.14 10.08
CA THR A 289 11.77 1.73 10.12
C THR A 289 10.77 0.85 10.90
N SER A 290 10.89 -0.48 10.78
CA SER A 290 10.05 -1.43 11.54
C SER A 290 10.81 -2.69 11.90
N VAL A 291 10.48 -3.25 13.07
CA VAL A 291 10.90 -4.59 13.51
C VAL A 291 9.67 -5.42 13.82
N ASP A 292 9.53 -6.55 13.13
CA ASP A 292 8.40 -7.45 13.32
C ASP A 292 8.88 -8.91 13.45
N PHE A 293 8.05 -9.78 14.04
CA PHE A 293 8.44 -11.14 14.40
C PHE A 293 7.49 -12.20 13.84
N GLN A 294 8.02 -13.36 13.51
CA GLN A 294 7.28 -14.61 13.45
C GLN A 294 7.84 -15.58 14.47
N ILE A 295 7.03 -16.52 14.91
CA ILE A 295 7.44 -17.58 15.85
C ILE A 295 7.25 -18.95 15.21
N ALA A 296 8.08 -19.90 15.60
CA ALA A 296 7.92 -21.31 15.28
C ALA A 296 8.10 -22.13 16.55
N VAL A 297 7.25 -23.13 16.75
CA VAL A 297 7.28 -23.98 17.94
C VAL A 297 7.28 -25.45 17.56
N SER A 298 7.88 -26.30 18.39
CA SER A 298 7.93 -27.75 18.16
C SER A 298 8.12 -28.52 19.47
N ASN A 299 7.70 -29.79 19.49
CA ASN A 299 8.05 -30.75 20.55
C ASN A 299 9.24 -31.64 20.19
N SER A 300 9.90 -31.37 19.05
CA SER A 300 11.11 -32.04 18.60
C SER A 300 12.24 -31.02 18.41
N PRO A 301 13.47 -31.33 18.88
CA PRO A 301 14.62 -30.44 18.70
C PRO A 301 15.04 -30.29 17.24
N THR A 302 14.55 -31.14 16.33
CA THR A 302 14.85 -31.07 14.89
C THR A 302 13.74 -30.43 14.07
N GLY A 303 12.65 -29.97 14.70
CA GLY A 303 11.48 -29.42 14.01
C GLY A 303 10.41 -30.48 13.71
N PRO A 304 9.45 -30.21 12.81
CA PRO A 304 9.46 -29.15 11.79
C PRO A 304 9.40 -27.73 12.36
N TRP A 305 9.88 -26.76 11.58
CA TRP A 305 9.87 -25.34 11.93
C TRP A 305 9.03 -24.57 10.91
N THR A 306 7.85 -24.12 11.31
CA THR A 306 6.99 -23.24 10.51
C THR A 306 6.86 -21.90 11.21
N PHE A 307 7.36 -20.85 10.59
CA PHE A 307 7.30 -19.49 11.13
C PHE A 307 5.95 -18.86 10.81
N ILE A 308 5.20 -18.52 11.85
CA ILE A 308 3.85 -17.99 11.76
C ILE A 308 3.72 -16.67 12.53
N GLY A 309 2.86 -15.79 12.01
CA GLY A 309 2.43 -14.56 12.65
C GLY A 309 1.05 -14.68 13.31
N PRO A 310 0.40 -13.54 13.61
CA PRO A 310 -0.93 -13.49 14.19
C PRO A 310 -1.95 -14.32 13.40
N GLY A 311 -2.80 -15.06 14.11
CA GLY A 311 -3.79 -15.97 13.54
C GLY A 311 -3.20 -17.25 12.94
N GLY A 312 -1.90 -17.51 13.08
CA GLY A 312 -1.22 -18.69 12.55
C GLY A 312 -0.85 -18.59 11.06
N SER A 313 -0.76 -17.37 10.51
CA SER A 313 -0.44 -17.16 9.09
C SER A 313 1.06 -16.99 8.84
N GLU A 314 1.61 -17.71 7.86
CA GLU A 314 3.00 -17.60 7.39
C GLU A 314 3.30 -16.26 6.67
N PHE A 315 2.27 -15.48 6.33
CA PHE A 315 2.41 -14.21 5.60
C PHE A 315 2.34 -12.98 6.52
N THR A 316 2.03 -13.17 7.80
CA THR A 316 1.85 -12.08 8.76
C THR A 316 2.98 -12.09 9.80
N TYR A 317 3.19 -10.94 10.45
CA TYR A 317 4.22 -10.76 11.47
C TYR A 317 3.61 -10.09 12.71
N TYR A 318 3.98 -10.57 13.90
CA TYR A 318 3.66 -9.93 15.16
C TYR A 318 4.44 -8.61 15.25
N GLY A 319 3.71 -7.52 15.41
CA GLY A 319 4.30 -6.19 15.54
C GLY A 319 3.50 -5.27 16.44
N ALA A 320 2.24 -5.60 16.76
CA ALA A 320 1.43 -4.80 17.67
C ALA A 320 1.92 -4.93 19.12
N SER A 321 1.91 -3.82 19.85
CA SER A 321 2.11 -3.85 21.29
C SER A 321 0.95 -4.58 21.98
N CYS A 322 1.26 -5.21 23.11
CA CYS A 322 0.24 -5.77 23.99
C CYS A 322 -0.87 -4.74 24.32
N PRO A 323 -2.13 -5.18 24.53
CA PRO A 323 -2.54 -6.50 25.03
C PRO A 323 -2.96 -7.53 23.97
N ALA A 324 -3.00 -7.17 22.69
CA ALA A 324 -3.48 -8.04 21.63
C ALA A 324 -2.35 -8.47 20.70
N ALA A 325 -2.35 -9.74 20.30
CA ALA A 325 -1.45 -10.24 19.28
C ALA A 325 -1.99 -9.86 17.90
N ALA A 326 -1.29 -8.96 17.21
CA ALA A 326 -1.72 -8.44 15.91
C ALA A 326 -0.53 -7.95 15.08
N THR A 327 -0.80 -7.67 13.81
CA THR A 327 0.13 -6.97 12.92
C THR A 327 0.13 -5.48 13.25
N SER A 328 1.28 -4.83 13.09
CA SER A 328 1.40 -3.36 13.14
C SER A 328 2.54 -2.93 12.23
N PHE A 329 2.41 -1.75 11.61
CA PHE A 329 3.49 -1.11 10.87
C PHE A 329 3.45 0.41 11.12
N PRO A 330 4.46 1.00 11.77
CA PRO A 330 5.64 0.32 12.33
C PRO A 330 5.26 -0.62 13.50
N GLY A 331 6.13 -1.58 13.77
CA GLY A 331 6.06 -2.44 14.95
C GLY A 331 6.18 -1.62 16.24
N ALA A 332 5.87 -2.26 17.37
CA ALA A 332 5.73 -1.66 18.70
C ALA A 332 6.93 -0.85 19.22
N GLY A 333 8.08 -0.89 18.54
CA GLY A 333 9.31 -0.24 18.95
C GLY A 333 10.10 -1.06 19.96
N ALA A 334 11.31 -0.59 20.26
CA ALA A 334 12.19 -1.23 21.25
C ALA A 334 11.58 -1.15 22.67
N ASP A 335 11.97 -2.10 23.52
CA ASP A 335 11.58 -2.21 24.93
C ASP A 335 10.05 -2.28 25.17
N THR A 336 9.27 -2.51 24.12
CA THR A 336 7.82 -2.60 24.17
C THR A 336 7.37 -4.05 23.93
N PRO A 337 6.56 -4.63 24.82
CA PRO A 337 6.13 -6.02 24.69
C PRO A 337 5.18 -6.21 23.51
N ILE A 338 5.55 -7.12 22.61
CA ILE A 338 4.75 -7.59 21.47
C ILE A 338 4.04 -8.87 21.90
N CYS A 339 2.71 -8.84 21.90
CA CYS A 339 1.91 -9.98 22.33
C CYS A 339 1.86 -11.06 21.25
N ILE A 340 1.90 -12.32 21.68
CA ILE A 340 1.85 -13.49 20.80
C ILE A 340 0.54 -14.25 21.01
N ASP A 341 0.03 -14.89 19.95
CA ASP A 341 -1.11 -15.78 20.08
C ASP A 341 -0.73 -17.00 20.92
N LYS A 342 -1.22 -17.02 22.16
CA LYS A 342 -0.93 -18.07 23.14
C LYS A 342 -1.28 -19.47 22.63
N LEU A 343 -2.34 -19.58 21.83
CA LEU A 343 -2.75 -20.85 21.22
C LEU A 343 -1.73 -21.39 20.21
N GLN A 344 -0.96 -20.50 19.55
CA GLN A 344 0.02 -20.89 18.53
C GLN A 344 1.33 -21.39 19.13
N SER A 345 1.59 -21.10 20.41
CA SER A 345 2.80 -21.55 21.12
C SER A 345 2.54 -22.62 22.17
N ALA A 346 1.27 -22.93 22.46
CA ALA A 346 0.89 -23.80 23.57
C ALA A 346 1.50 -25.20 23.48
N SER A 347 1.86 -25.74 24.64
CA SER A 347 2.32 -27.13 24.82
C SER A 347 3.49 -27.53 23.92
N SER A 348 4.36 -26.57 23.60
CA SER A 348 5.58 -26.80 22.83
C SER A 348 6.83 -26.53 23.67
N ARG A 349 7.77 -27.47 23.66
CA ARG A 349 9.03 -27.36 24.42
C ARG A 349 10.07 -26.47 23.73
N TYR A 350 10.14 -26.53 22.40
CA TYR A 350 11.17 -25.84 21.63
C TYR A 350 10.58 -24.65 20.87
N LEU A 351 11.31 -23.53 20.88
CA LEU A 351 10.90 -22.26 20.29
C LEU A 351 11.97 -21.74 19.33
N ARG A 352 11.53 -21.06 18.27
CA ARG A 352 12.36 -20.23 17.40
C ARG A 352 11.60 -18.95 17.05
N TYR A 353 12.33 -17.91 16.71
CA TYR A 353 11.76 -16.70 16.11
C TYR A 353 12.46 -16.36 14.80
N LYS A 354 11.73 -15.65 13.95
CA LYS A 354 12.23 -15.02 12.74
C LYS A 354 11.91 -13.54 12.82
N VAL A 355 12.95 -12.72 12.76
CA VAL A 355 12.83 -11.27 12.78
C VAL A 355 12.82 -10.76 11.34
N ARG A 356 11.99 -9.76 11.09
CA ARG A 356 11.98 -8.97 9.87
C ARG A 356 12.34 -7.53 10.22
N LEU A 357 13.48 -7.08 9.72
CA LEU A 357 13.97 -5.71 9.82
C LEU A 357 13.59 -4.97 8.54
N ILE A 358 12.96 -3.81 8.66
CA ILE A 358 12.52 -2.99 7.53
C ILE A 358 13.14 -1.60 7.68
N SER A 359 13.93 -1.17 6.69
CA SER A 359 14.52 0.17 6.67
C SER A 359 13.48 1.25 6.35
N ASN A 360 13.86 2.51 6.51
CA ASN A 360 13.06 3.61 5.99
C ASN A 360 12.98 3.55 4.44
N LEU A 361 12.00 4.24 3.85
CA LEU A 361 11.81 4.23 2.39
C LEU A 361 13.07 4.67 1.64
N SER A 362 13.81 5.65 2.18
CA SER A 362 15.07 6.15 1.61
C SER A 362 16.28 5.24 1.85
N ARG A 363 16.13 4.15 2.63
CA ARG A 363 17.20 3.20 2.99
C ARG A 363 18.44 3.81 3.63
N THR A 364 18.29 4.99 4.25
CA THR A 364 19.37 5.66 5.00
C THR A 364 19.39 5.24 6.46
N GLU A 365 18.28 4.74 6.98
CA GLU A 365 18.09 4.33 8.36
C GLU A 365 17.60 2.89 8.39
N SER A 366 18.17 2.08 9.27
CA SER A 366 17.75 0.71 9.51
C SER A 366 17.62 0.46 11.02
N PRO A 367 16.67 -0.38 11.46
CA PRO A 367 16.59 -0.74 12.86
C PRO A 367 17.75 -1.64 13.24
N GLU A 368 18.23 -1.49 14.48
CA GLU A 368 19.27 -2.32 15.06
C GLU A 368 18.68 -3.10 16.24
N ILE A 369 18.95 -4.40 16.31
CA ILE A 369 18.54 -5.25 17.43
C ILE A 369 19.79 -5.69 18.18
N ASN A 370 19.84 -5.36 19.47
CA ASN A 370 20.91 -5.72 20.38
C ASN A 370 20.58 -6.98 21.16
N ASP A 371 19.32 -7.15 21.56
CA ASP A 371 18.87 -8.31 22.34
C ASP A 371 17.39 -8.62 22.10
N ILE A 372 17.01 -9.89 22.31
CA ILE A 372 15.64 -10.38 22.20
C ILE A 372 15.30 -11.23 23.43
N VAL A 373 14.29 -10.79 24.16
CA VAL A 373 13.76 -11.45 25.36
C VAL A 373 12.43 -12.11 25.03
N LEU A 374 12.37 -13.43 25.19
CA LEU A 374 11.15 -14.21 25.12
C LEU A 374 10.56 -14.36 26.52
N ASN A 375 9.29 -14.03 26.70
CA ASN A 375 8.59 -14.21 27.98
C ASN A 375 7.55 -15.31 27.85
N TRP A 376 7.69 -16.39 28.62
CA TRP A 376 6.79 -17.56 28.58
C TRP A 376 6.35 -17.98 29.99
N SER A 377 5.27 -18.75 30.06
CA SER A 377 4.73 -19.34 31.29
C SER A 377 4.38 -20.81 31.09
N ARG A 378 4.39 -21.58 32.18
CA ARG A 378 3.92 -22.96 32.23
C ARG A 378 2.40 -23.05 32.31
#